data_AF-A0A945V251-F1
#
_entry.id   AF-A0A945V251-F1
#
_cell.length_a   1.000
_cell.length_b   1.000
_cell.length_c   1.000
_cell.angle_alpha   90.00
_cell.angle_beta   90.00
_cell.angle_gamma   90.00
#
_symmetry.space_group_name_H-M   'P 1'
#
loop_
_entity.id
_entity.type
_entity.pdbx_description
1 polymer ?
#
loop_
_entity_poly.entity_id
_entity_poly.type
_entity_poly.pdbx_seq_one_letter_code
_entity_poly.pdbx_strand_id
1 'polypeptide(L)'
;TDNFDYLLNITITKALIDVRDWWGKLVQSIDYAESTTDQRGINALDRFIADILSNNSVIQDLLGDQADLGSAIVTMLDLSAGSLKVGNVEEMQNGSIEQTKAKLNLLLSQGALQESQRVLTDRVSQQIAGSATLSKTGEEGERERFTTIIERLIVKDEIKGGAEIAQAIIERQTRIINKGGLNGLKEAVITLINQLNSPARKTAFLLSLSKSQKGVEQLSEYIQEQIDLLFLRSESLNSCVAKDLPPNQKMQQVTASFYQIEQSDIELDKKQQILEKMDELLLSYIEASKIMEKINSTQRPMHLQALMLVGMCQAEMLPKGKASEIPRNILKERMQDPDFNNQLVSQIDDPAEKDRVINRFQAQLKRAKMAS
;
A
#
# COMPACT_ATOMS: atom_id res chain seq x y z
N THR A 1 24.61 -28.51 -1.33
CA THR A 1 23.31 -27.81 -1.35
C THR A 1 22.63 -28.02 -2.70
N ASP A 2 23.32 -27.82 -3.82
CA ASP A 2 22.80 -28.01 -5.19
C ASP A 2 22.17 -29.39 -5.49
N ASN A 3 22.68 -30.47 -4.88
CA ASN A 3 22.13 -31.81 -5.10
C ASN A 3 20.74 -32.00 -4.44
N PHE A 4 20.43 -31.27 -3.35
CA PHE A 4 19.14 -31.37 -2.69
C PHE A 4 18.02 -30.72 -3.50
N ASP A 5 18.23 -29.49 -3.97
CA ASP A 5 17.24 -28.77 -4.76
C ASP A 5 16.99 -29.48 -6.10
N TYR A 6 18.05 -30.03 -6.71
CA TYR A 6 17.94 -30.86 -7.91
C TYR A 6 17.11 -32.13 -7.67
N LEU A 7 17.40 -32.88 -6.60
CA LEU A 7 16.64 -34.09 -6.25
C LEU A 7 15.19 -33.78 -5.85
N LEU A 8 14.95 -32.65 -5.20
CA LEU A 8 13.61 -32.18 -4.84
C LEU A 8 12.79 -31.88 -6.10
N ASN A 9 13.37 -31.15 -7.07
CA ASN A 9 12.72 -30.89 -8.36
C ASN A 9 12.41 -32.18 -9.12
N ILE A 10 13.34 -33.14 -9.14
CA ILE A 10 13.07 -34.46 -9.75
C ILE A 10 11.91 -35.16 -9.05
N THR A 11 11.88 -35.11 -7.71
CA THR A 11 10.85 -35.79 -6.91
C THR A 11 9.47 -35.19 -7.17
N ILE A 12 9.36 -33.86 -7.14
CA ILE A 12 8.11 -33.14 -7.46
C ILE A 12 7.68 -33.45 -8.90
N THR A 13 8.60 -33.37 -9.87
CA THR A 13 8.30 -33.68 -11.28
C THR A 13 7.80 -35.10 -11.46
N LYS A 14 8.44 -36.09 -10.81
CA LYS A 14 8.01 -37.48 -10.84
C LYS A 14 6.64 -37.66 -10.19
N ALA A 15 6.35 -36.98 -9.08
CA ALA A 15 5.05 -37.04 -8.43
C ALA A 15 3.92 -36.45 -9.30
N LEU A 16 4.24 -35.44 -10.13
CA LEU A 16 3.29 -34.77 -11.01
C LEU A 16 3.18 -35.40 -12.41
N ILE A 17 4.04 -36.35 -12.78
CA ILE A 17 4.10 -36.90 -14.15
C ILE A 17 2.83 -37.68 -14.52
N ASP A 18 2.22 -38.35 -13.55
CA ASP A 18 1.04 -39.17 -13.73
C ASP A 18 -0.26 -38.35 -13.77
N VAL A 19 -0.18 -37.06 -13.43
CA VAL A 19 -1.30 -36.12 -13.50
C VAL A 19 -1.40 -35.55 -14.91
N ARG A 20 -2.49 -35.88 -15.61
CA ARG A 20 -2.62 -35.66 -17.06
C ARG A 20 -2.91 -34.22 -17.46
N ASP A 21 -3.56 -33.43 -16.62
CA ASP A 21 -3.93 -32.05 -16.92
C ASP A 21 -3.24 -31.05 -15.97
N TRP A 22 -3.19 -29.79 -16.41
CA TRP A 22 -2.56 -28.72 -15.65
C TRP A 22 -3.31 -28.39 -14.36
N TRP A 23 -4.64 -28.56 -14.36
CA TRP A 23 -5.48 -28.30 -13.20
C TRP A 23 -5.16 -29.25 -12.05
N GLY A 24 -5.13 -30.56 -12.31
CA GLY A 24 -4.77 -31.57 -11.31
C GLY A 24 -3.35 -31.36 -10.77
N LYS A 25 -2.41 -30.91 -11.62
CA LYS A 25 -1.05 -30.58 -11.16
C LYS A 25 -1.05 -29.39 -10.21
N LEU A 26 -1.89 -28.39 -10.44
CA LEU A 26 -2.07 -27.26 -9.54
C LEU A 26 -2.61 -27.72 -8.19
N VAL A 27 -3.70 -28.49 -8.19
CA VAL A 27 -4.34 -29.03 -6.97
C VAL A 27 -3.31 -29.80 -6.14
N GLN A 28 -2.61 -30.76 -6.77
CA GLN A 28 -1.62 -31.60 -6.10
C GLN A 28 -0.44 -30.77 -5.55
N SER A 29 0.02 -29.77 -6.28
CA SER A 29 1.13 -28.91 -5.84
C SER A 29 0.75 -28.03 -4.67
N ILE A 30 -0.49 -27.53 -4.63
CA ILE A 30 -1.04 -26.76 -3.50
C ILE A 30 -1.17 -27.66 -2.26
N ASP A 31 -1.67 -28.88 -2.41
CA ASP A 31 -1.78 -29.83 -1.29
C ASP A 31 -0.40 -30.21 -0.72
N TYR A 32 0.60 -30.36 -1.59
CA TYR A 32 1.99 -30.54 -1.14
C TYR A 32 2.53 -29.30 -0.43
N ALA A 33 2.22 -28.10 -0.91
CA ALA A 33 2.69 -26.86 -0.29
C ALA A 33 2.07 -26.66 1.10
N GLU A 34 0.78 -26.95 1.26
CA GLU A 34 0.04 -26.88 2.53
C GLU A 34 0.58 -27.85 3.58
N SER A 35 0.99 -29.06 3.16
CA SER A 35 1.52 -30.10 4.07
C SER A 35 3.02 -29.98 4.34
N THR A 36 3.73 -29.07 3.66
CA THR A 36 5.18 -28.90 3.80
C THR A 36 5.51 -27.83 4.84
N THR A 37 6.39 -28.17 5.79
CA THR A 37 6.90 -27.22 6.80
C THR A 37 8.30 -26.68 6.48
N ASP A 38 9.05 -27.33 5.59
CA ASP A 38 10.39 -26.89 5.18
C ASP A 38 10.30 -25.81 4.09
N GLN A 39 10.90 -24.65 4.34
CA GLN A 39 10.83 -23.49 3.44
C GLN A 39 11.42 -23.75 2.06
N ARG A 40 12.44 -24.62 1.93
CA ARG A 40 13.01 -24.95 0.60
C ARG A 40 12.03 -25.79 -0.20
N GLY A 41 11.32 -26.69 0.47
CA GLY A 41 10.19 -27.44 -0.09
C GLY A 41 9.11 -26.51 -0.64
N ILE A 42 8.66 -25.55 0.17
CA ILE A 42 7.66 -24.55 -0.22
C ILE A 42 8.16 -23.73 -1.42
N ASN A 43 9.39 -23.21 -1.38
CA ASN A 43 9.96 -22.41 -2.46
C ASN A 43 10.09 -23.20 -3.77
N ALA A 44 10.39 -24.50 -3.70
CA ALA A 44 10.43 -25.35 -4.88
C ALA A 44 9.02 -25.54 -5.47
N LEU A 45 8.03 -25.86 -4.62
CA LEU A 45 6.64 -26.02 -5.03
C LEU A 45 6.05 -24.72 -5.59
N ASP A 46 6.39 -23.56 -5.01
CA ASP A 46 5.98 -22.25 -5.51
C ASP A 46 6.39 -22.03 -6.97
N ARG A 47 7.62 -22.41 -7.35
CA ARG A 47 8.06 -22.32 -8.75
C ARG A 47 7.20 -23.17 -9.70
N PHE A 48 6.85 -24.39 -9.28
CA PHE A 48 5.94 -25.24 -10.07
C PHE A 48 4.53 -24.65 -10.14
N ILE A 49 4.01 -24.14 -9.03
CA ILE A 49 2.69 -23.48 -8.99
C ILE A 49 2.71 -22.25 -9.91
N ALA A 50 3.76 -21.43 -9.86
CA ALA A 50 3.94 -20.25 -10.70
C ALA A 50 3.98 -20.61 -12.20
N ASP A 51 4.70 -21.67 -12.59
CA ASP A 51 4.73 -22.17 -13.97
C ASP A 51 3.34 -22.63 -14.43
N ILE A 52 2.59 -23.30 -13.55
CA ILE A 52 1.23 -23.77 -13.86
C ILE A 52 0.27 -22.58 -13.99
N LEU A 53 0.34 -21.59 -13.10
CA LEU A 53 -0.47 -20.35 -13.13
C LEU A 53 -0.13 -19.48 -14.35
N SER A 54 1.05 -19.65 -14.95
CA SER A 54 1.41 -19.00 -16.21
C SER A 54 0.60 -19.54 -17.40
N ASN A 55 -0.16 -20.63 -17.24
CA ASN A 55 -1.10 -21.09 -18.25
C ASN A 55 -2.43 -20.29 -18.21
N ASN A 56 -2.93 -19.86 -19.38
CA ASN A 56 -4.20 -19.13 -19.47
C ASN A 56 -5.41 -19.99 -19.10
N SER A 57 -5.44 -21.27 -19.49
CA SER A 57 -6.59 -22.13 -19.19
C SER A 57 -6.75 -22.33 -17.69
N VAL A 58 -5.64 -22.56 -16.98
CA VAL A 58 -5.64 -22.74 -15.52
C VAL A 58 -6.17 -21.51 -14.80
N ILE A 59 -5.77 -20.30 -15.22
CA ILE A 59 -6.29 -19.09 -14.60
C ILE A 59 -7.76 -18.86 -14.93
N GLN A 60 -8.22 -19.19 -16.13
CA GLN A 60 -9.64 -19.11 -16.47
C GLN A 60 -10.46 -20.08 -15.63
N ASP A 61 -10.02 -21.33 -15.53
CA ASP A 61 -10.66 -22.36 -14.69
C ASP A 61 -10.64 -21.93 -13.21
N LEU A 62 -9.51 -21.41 -12.73
CA LEU A 62 -9.36 -20.91 -11.37
C LEU A 62 -10.31 -19.75 -11.10
N LEU A 63 -10.35 -18.73 -11.96
CA LEU A 63 -11.23 -17.57 -11.76
C LEU A 63 -12.71 -17.94 -11.91
N GLY A 64 -13.03 -18.95 -12.71
CA GLY A 64 -14.39 -19.32 -13.06
C GLY A 64 -15.09 -18.26 -13.91
N ASP A 65 -16.42 -18.24 -13.86
CA ASP A 65 -17.21 -17.28 -14.63
C ASP A 65 -17.00 -15.84 -14.12
N GLN A 66 -16.50 -14.99 -15.00
CA GLN A 66 -16.26 -13.56 -14.73
C GLN A 66 -17.18 -12.70 -15.59
N ALA A 67 -17.78 -11.67 -14.98
CA ALA A 67 -18.69 -10.76 -15.67
C ALA A 67 -18.00 -10.03 -16.85
N ASP A 68 -16.79 -9.53 -16.60
CA ASP A 68 -15.95 -8.78 -17.53
C ASP A 68 -14.46 -8.90 -17.17
N LEU A 69 -13.58 -8.38 -18.03
CA LEU A 69 -12.13 -8.43 -17.82
C LEU A 69 -11.71 -7.66 -16.55
N GLY A 70 -12.35 -6.53 -16.26
CA GLY A 70 -12.07 -5.76 -15.06
C GLY A 70 -12.32 -6.56 -13.77
N SER A 71 -13.41 -7.33 -13.74
CA SER A 71 -13.76 -8.23 -12.63
C SER A 71 -12.73 -9.35 -12.47
N ALA A 72 -12.26 -9.92 -13.59
CA ALA A 72 -11.19 -10.92 -13.58
C ALA A 72 -9.88 -10.33 -13.03
N ILE A 73 -9.50 -9.11 -13.43
CA ILE A 73 -8.31 -8.42 -12.92
C ILE A 73 -8.43 -8.17 -11.41
N VAL A 74 -9.56 -7.66 -10.93
CA VAL A 74 -9.79 -7.43 -9.50
C VAL A 74 -9.68 -8.73 -8.71
N THR A 75 -10.28 -9.82 -9.22
CA THR A 75 -10.19 -11.14 -8.59
C THR A 75 -8.74 -11.66 -8.54
N MET A 76 -7.98 -11.49 -9.62
CA MET A 76 -6.54 -11.85 -9.64
C MET A 76 -5.72 -11.03 -8.66
N LEU A 77 -6.01 -9.73 -8.51
CA LEU A 77 -5.36 -8.86 -7.52
C LEU A 77 -5.68 -9.24 -6.08
N ASP A 78 -6.94 -9.61 -5.83
CA ASP A 78 -7.37 -10.04 -4.51
C ASP A 78 -6.72 -11.37 -4.13
N LEU A 79 -6.66 -12.30 -5.08
CA LEU A 79 -5.99 -13.58 -4.93
C LEU A 79 -4.47 -13.42 -4.73
N SER A 80 -3.79 -12.62 -5.56
CA SER A 80 -2.34 -12.41 -5.44
C SER A 80 -1.95 -11.77 -4.11
N ALA A 81 -2.83 -10.93 -3.55
CA ALA A 81 -2.66 -10.35 -2.23
C ALA A 81 -3.07 -11.27 -1.06
N GLY A 82 -3.56 -12.49 -1.34
CA GLY A 82 -4.09 -13.41 -0.32
C GLY A 82 -5.35 -12.87 0.38
N SER A 83 -6.05 -11.94 -0.25
CA SER A 83 -7.16 -11.17 0.35
C SER A 83 -8.51 -11.49 -0.27
N LEU A 84 -8.57 -12.54 -1.11
CA LEU A 84 -9.80 -12.96 -1.75
C LEU A 84 -10.80 -13.44 -0.69
N LYS A 85 -12.04 -12.97 -0.80
CA LYS A 85 -13.12 -13.43 0.07
C LYS A 85 -13.52 -14.83 -0.33
N VAL A 86 -13.12 -15.80 0.47
CA VAL A 86 -13.45 -17.21 0.30
C VAL A 86 -14.35 -17.67 1.44
N GLY A 87 -15.25 -18.62 1.17
CA GLY A 87 -16.09 -19.24 2.19
C GLY A 87 -15.27 -20.14 3.14
N ASN A 88 -15.96 -20.86 4.03
CA ASN A 88 -15.30 -21.82 4.89
C ASN A 88 -14.76 -23.00 4.06
N VAL A 89 -13.44 -23.19 4.07
CA VAL A 89 -12.75 -24.21 3.26
C VAL A 89 -13.18 -25.63 3.65
N GLU A 90 -13.50 -25.85 4.93
CA GLU A 90 -13.92 -27.15 5.46
C GLU A 90 -15.31 -27.58 4.95
N GLU A 91 -16.12 -26.64 4.49
CA GLU A 91 -17.45 -26.88 3.92
C GLU A 91 -17.39 -27.13 2.40
N MET A 92 -16.23 -26.92 1.77
CA MET A 92 -16.06 -27.05 0.32
C MET A 92 -15.80 -28.52 -0.07
N GLN A 93 -16.32 -28.91 -1.23
CA GLN A 93 -16.06 -30.25 -1.77
C GLN A 93 -14.56 -30.41 -2.06
N ASN A 94 -13.98 -31.52 -1.60
CA ASN A 94 -12.58 -31.84 -1.84
C ASN A 94 -12.23 -31.86 -3.34
N GLY A 95 -11.17 -31.14 -3.71
CA GLY A 95 -10.72 -31.02 -5.10
C GLY A 95 -11.56 -30.09 -5.98
N SER A 96 -12.54 -29.38 -5.41
CA SER A 96 -13.28 -28.33 -6.14
C SER A 96 -12.39 -27.14 -6.49
N ILE A 97 -12.82 -26.35 -7.48
CA ILE A 97 -12.19 -25.08 -7.85
C ILE A 97 -12.17 -24.13 -6.65
N GLU A 98 -13.25 -24.12 -5.88
CA GLU A 98 -13.46 -23.20 -4.77
C GLU A 98 -12.51 -23.52 -3.61
N GLN A 99 -12.33 -24.81 -3.30
CA GLN A 99 -11.37 -25.25 -2.30
C GLN A 99 -9.93 -24.93 -2.73
N THR A 100 -9.58 -25.25 -3.98
CA THR A 100 -8.24 -24.99 -4.54
C THR A 100 -7.90 -23.50 -4.47
N LYS A 101 -8.85 -22.64 -4.85
CA LYS A 101 -8.73 -21.19 -4.78
C LYS A 101 -8.55 -20.69 -3.35
N ALA A 102 -9.29 -21.26 -2.40
CA ALA A 102 -9.18 -20.88 -0.99
C ALA A 102 -7.84 -21.30 -0.37
N LYS A 103 -7.35 -22.50 -0.66
CA LYS A 103 -6.02 -22.96 -0.24
C LYS A 103 -4.90 -22.10 -0.83
N LEU A 104 -4.98 -21.81 -2.13
CA LEU A 104 -4.02 -20.93 -2.79
C LEU A 104 -4.01 -19.52 -2.16
N ASN A 105 -5.19 -18.95 -1.92
CA ASN A 105 -5.34 -17.65 -1.27
C ASN A 105 -4.71 -17.64 0.14
N LEU A 106 -4.89 -18.72 0.92
CA LEU A 106 -4.29 -18.85 2.24
C LEU A 106 -2.76 -18.87 2.17
N LEU A 107 -2.18 -19.69 1.29
CA LEU A 107 -0.72 -19.76 1.11
C LEU A 107 -0.13 -18.42 0.64
N LEU A 108 -0.81 -17.70 -0.26
CA LEU A 108 -0.43 -16.35 -0.69
C LEU A 108 -0.51 -15.34 0.47
N SER A 109 -1.55 -15.42 1.31
CA SER A 109 -1.72 -14.53 2.46
C SER A 109 -0.62 -14.69 3.52
N GLN A 110 -0.03 -15.89 3.60
CA GLN A 110 1.08 -16.22 4.49
C GLN A 110 2.44 -15.80 3.93
N GLY A 111 2.50 -15.30 2.70
CA GLY A 111 3.75 -14.95 2.02
C GLY A 111 4.58 -16.17 1.60
N ALA A 112 3.98 -17.36 1.54
CA ALA A 112 4.67 -18.61 1.22
C ALA A 112 4.98 -18.76 -0.29
N LEU A 113 4.20 -18.11 -1.16
CA LEU A 113 4.23 -18.30 -2.62
C LEU A 113 4.59 -17.00 -3.36
N GLN A 114 5.85 -16.55 -3.25
CA GLN A 114 6.30 -15.27 -3.80
C GLN A 114 6.38 -15.27 -5.34
N GLU A 115 6.83 -16.37 -5.96
CA GLU A 115 6.91 -16.49 -7.42
C GLU A 115 5.51 -16.57 -8.03
N SER A 116 4.59 -17.32 -7.40
CA SER A 116 3.19 -17.37 -7.83
C SER A 116 2.50 -16.00 -7.72
N GLN A 117 2.76 -15.26 -6.64
CA GLN A 117 2.28 -13.88 -6.48
C GLN A 117 2.79 -12.97 -7.60
N ARG A 118 4.07 -13.11 -7.97
CA ARG A 118 4.69 -12.37 -9.07
C ARG A 118 4.02 -12.68 -10.41
N VAL A 119 3.84 -13.96 -10.75
CA VAL A 119 3.18 -14.37 -12.01
C VAL A 119 1.76 -13.81 -12.12
N LEU A 120 0.98 -13.85 -11.04
CA LEU A 120 -0.36 -13.27 -11.02
C LEU A 120 -0.33 -11.75 -11.23
N THR A 121 0.63 -11.06 -10.61
CA THR A 121 0.80 -9.61 -10.73
C THR A 121 1.26 -9.20 -12.12
N ASP A 122 2.21 -9.94 -12.72
CA ASP A 122 2.68 -9.73 -14.09
C ASP A 122 1.54 -9.91 -15.09
N ARG A 123 0.69 -10.93 -14.88
CA ARG A 123 -0.51 -11.14 -15.71
C ARG A 123 -1.50 -9.98 -15.57
N VAL A 124 -1.73 -9.47 -14.36
CA VAL A 124 -2.57 -8.29 -14.15
C VAL A 124 -2.01 -7.09 -14.93
N SER A 125 -0.70 -6.85 -14.85
CA SER A 125 -0.02 -5.78 -15.59
C SER A 125 -0.28 -5.89 -17.10
N GLN A 126 -0.09 -7.09 -17.68
CA GLN A 126 -0.33 -7.36 -19.10
C GLN A 126 -1.80 -7.13 -19.50
N GLN A 127 -2.76 -7.53 -18.67
CA GLN A 127 -4.18 -7.36 -18.97
C GLN A 127 -4.63 -5.90 -18.88
N ILE A 128 -4.08 -5.12 -17.93
CA ILE A 128 -4.34 -3.68 -17.83
C ILE A 128 -3.79 -2.96 -19.07
N ALA A 129 -2.54 -3.25 -19.46
CA ALA A 129 -1.90 -2.65 -20.63
C ALA A 129 -2.53 -3.09 -21.98
N GLY A 130 -3.22 -4.24 -21.97
CA GLY A 130 -3.85 -4.86 -23.13
C GLY A 130 -4.91 -3.99 -23.82
N SER A 131 -5.28 -4.38 -25.04
CA SER A 131 -6.27 -3.67 -25.86
C SER A 131 -7.72 -4.08 -25.60
N ALA A 132 -7.95 -5.21 -24.90
CA ALA A 132 -9.29 -5.69 -24.58
C ALA A 132 -10.02 -4.71 -23.65
N THR A 133 -11.34 -4.57 -23.81
CA THR A 133 -12.16 -3.70 -22.96
C THR A 133 -12.27 -4.30 -21.55
N LEU A 134 -12.16 -3.45 -20.52
CA LEU A 134 -12.33 -3.85 -19.11
C LEU A 134 -13.79 -4.14 -18.79
N SER A 135 -14.71 -3.42 -19.44
CA SER A 135 -16.15 -3.61 -19.29
C SER A 135 -16.81 -4.02 -20.61
N LYS A 136 -17.98 -4.64 -20.49
CA LYS A 136 -18.92 -4.92 -21.60
C LYS A 136 -19.96 -3.80 -21.77
N THR A 137 -20.05 -2.84 -20.84
CA THR A 137 -21.08 -1.79 -20.80
C THR A 137 -20.65 -0.47 -21.47
N GLY A 138 -19.64 -0.50 -22.34
CA GLY A 138 -19.15 0.67 -23.08
C GLY A 138 -18.18 1.55 -22.29
N GLU A 139 -18.01 2.81 -22.71
CA GLU A 139 -16.98 3.71 -22.20
C GLU A 139 -17.15 4.10 -20.72
N GLU A 140 -18.38 4.25 -20.24
CA GLU A 140 -18.64 4.60 -18.84
C GLU A 140 -18.21 3.46 -17.92
N GLY A 141 -18.66 2.23 -18.22
CA GLY A 141 -18.23 1.05 -17.46
C GLY A 141 -16.73 0.77 -17.57
N GLU A 142 -16.10 1.10 -18.69
CA GLU A 142 -14.65 1.06 -18.85
C GLU A 142 -13.95 1.96 -17.83
N ARG A 143 -14.38 3.22 -17.69
CA ARG A 143 -13.82 4.17 -16.71
C ARG A 143 -14.10 3.74 -15.27
N GLU A 144 -15.29 3.24 -14.98
CA GLU A 144 -15.64 2.73 -13.65
C GLU A 144 -14.76 1.55 -13.26
N ARG A 145 -14.62 0.54 -14.13
CA ARG A 145 -13.76 -0.62 -13.89
C ARG A 145 -12.30 -0.23 -13.72
N PHE A 146 -11.81 0.68 -14.57
CA PHE A 146 -10.46 1.18 -14.44
C PHE A 146 -10.22 1.90 -13.10
N THR A 147 -11.18 2.69 -12.65
CA THR A 147 -11.14 3.36 -11.34
C THR A 147 -11.07 2.34 -10.20
N THR A 148 -11.91 1.30 -10.22
CA THR A 148 -11.87 0.22 -9.22
C THR A 148 -10.50 -0.48 -9.18
N ILE A 149 -9.89 -0.73 -10.34
CA ILE A 149 -8.56 -1.33 -10.44
C ILE A 149 -7.49 -0.42 -9.80
N ILE A 150 -7.52 0.89 -10.10
CA ILE A 150 -6.59 1.86 -9.50
C ILE A 150 -6.73 1.91 -7.98
N GLU A 151 -7.95 1.87 -7.46
CA GLU A 151 -8.21 1.84 -6.01
C GLU A 151 -7.65 0.60 -5.33
N ARG A 152 -7.62 -0.54 -6.04
CA ARG A 152 -7.06 -1.79 -5.53
C ARG A 152 -5.54 -1.86 -5.60
N LEU A 153 -4.95 -1.22 -6.60
CA LEU A 153 -3.50 -1.21 -6.86
C LEU A 153 -2.76 -0.16 -6.03
N ILE A 154 -3.33 1.04 -5.89
CA ILE A 154 -2.69 2.16 -5.20
C ILE A 154 -3.30 2.29 -3.81
N VAL A 155 -2.75 1.55 -2.85
CA VAL A 155 -3.26 1.48 -1.47
C VAL A 155 -2.42 2.37 -0.57
N LYS A 156 -3.05 3.38 0.02
CA LYS A 156 -2.47 4.33 0.99
C LYS A 156 -1.21 5.05 0.47
N ASP A 157 -0.06 4.41 0.57
CA ASP A 157 1.30 4.92 0.33
C ASP A 157 2.13 3.99 -0.58
N GLU A 158 1.52 3.02 -1.28
CA GLU A 158 2.25 2.10 -2.16
C GLU A 158 1.44 1.72 -3.42
N ILE A 159 2.17 1.37 -4.49
CA ILE A 159 1.62 0.67 -5.65
C ILE A 159 1.96 -0.82 -5.58
N LYS A 160 0.92 -1.65 -5.50
CA LYS A 160 1.06 -3.10 -5.62
C LYS A 160 1.58 -3.46 -7.00
N GLY A 161 2.66 -4.24 -7.05
CA GLY A 161 3.30 -4.67 -8.29
C GLY A 161 4.22 -3.64 -8.95
N GLY A 162 4.51 -2.52 -8.26
CA GLY A 162 5.63 -1.65 -8.59
C GLY A 162 5.55 -0.94 -9.95
N ALA A 163 6.70 -0.84 -10.61
CA ALA A 163 6.94 0.02 -11.76
C ALA A 163 6.19 -0.43 -13.02
N GLU A 164 6.13 -1.74 -13.25
CA GLU A 164 5.47 -2.37 -14.38
C GLU A 164 3.96 -2.08 -14.35
N ILE A 165 3.34 -2.19 -13.17
CA ILE A 165 1.95 -1.85 -12.97
C ILE A 165 1.71 -0.34 -13.17
N ALA A 166 2.57 0.52 -12.60
CA ALA A 166 2.45 1.96 -12.80
C ALA A 166 2.49 2.32 -14.30
N GLN A 167 3.34 1.64 -15.08
CA GLN A 167 3.38 1.80 -16.53
C GLN A 167 2.10 1.28 -17.21
N ALA A 168 1.62 0.08 -16.84
CA ALA A 168 0.39 -0.47 -17.41
C ALA A 168 -0.82 0.45 -17.18
N ILE A 169 -0.91 1.08 -15.99
CA ILE A 169 -1.96 2.05 -15.66
C ILE A 169 -1.89 3.26 -16.61
N ILE A 170 -0.72 3.85 -16.85
CA ILE A 170 -0.63 4.99 -17.79
C ILE A 170 -0.96 4.58 -19.21
N GLU A 171 -0.53 3.40 -19.66
CA GLU A 171 -0.84 2.88 -20.99
C GLU A 171 -2.35 2.68 -21.15
N ARG A 172 -3.03 2.12 -20.14
CA ARG A 172 -4.49 2.00 -20.17
C ARG A 172 -5.17 3.37 -20.19
N GLN A 173 -4.71 4.30 -19.36
CA GLN A 173 -5.27 5.64 -19.32
C GLN A 173 -5.11 6.37 -20.67
N THR A 174 -3.97 6.22 -21.38
CA THR A 174 -3.80 6.80 -22.72
C THR A 174 -4.84 6.30 -23.73
N ARG A 175 -5.22 5.03 -23.64
CA ARG A 175 -6.29 4.45 -24.46
C ARG A 175 -7.65 5.05 -24.10
N ILE A 176 -7.96 5.16 -22.80
CA ILE A 176 -9.23 5.73 -22.31
C ILE A 176 -9.43 7.19 -22.75
N ILE A 177 -8.36 7.99 -22.79
CA ILE A 177 -8.42 9.38 -23.26
C ILE A 177 -8.20 9.51 -24.78
N ASN A 178 -7.99 8.41 -25.50
CA ASN A 178 -7.72 8.36 -26.93
C ASN A 178 -6.58 9.28 -27.40
N LYS A 179 -5.49 9.37 -26.61
CA LYS A 179 -4.30 10.18 -26.95
C LYS A 179 -3.03 9.36 -26.90
N GLY A 180 -2.31 9.33 -28.03
CA GLY A 180 -1.05 8.61 -28.17
C GLY A 180 0.20 9.48 -28.02
N GLY A 181 1.37 8.83 -28.07
CA GLY A 181 2.67 9.49 -28.01
C GLY A 181 2.99 10.11 -26.64
N LEU A 182 4.09 10.88 -26.58
CA LEU A 182 4.58 11.48 -25.34
C LEU A 182 3.56 12.43 -24.69
N ASN A 183 2.86 13.24 -25.49
CA ASN A 183 1.83 14.15 -24.97
C ASN A 183 0.64 13.37 -24.38
N GLY A 184 0.24 12.25 -25.00
CA GLY A 184 -0.77 11.36 -24.43
C GLY A 184 -0.34 10.79 -23.08
N LEU A 185 0.91 10.34 -22.96
CA LEU A 185 1.46 9.84 -21.70
C LEU A 185 1.47 10.91 -20.61
N LYS A 186 1.92 12.13 -20.91
CA LYS A 186 1.90 13.27 -19.97
C LYS A 186 0.48 13.59 -19.50
N GLU A 187 -0.48 13.62 -20.42
CA GLU A 187 -1.88 13.87 -20.10
C GLU A 187 -2.51 12.74 -19.27
N ALA A 188 -2.16 11.49 -19.55
CA ALA A 188 -2.56 10.34 -18.76
C ALA A 188 -2.05 10.46 -17.31
N VAL A 189 -0.79 10.85 -17.13
CA VAL A 189 -0.18 11.10 -15.81
C VAL A 189 -0.94 12.19 -15.05
N ILE A 190 -1.21 13.36 -15.65
CA ILE A 190 -2.01 14.40 -14.99
C ILE A 190 -3.41 13.91 -14.65
N THR A 191 -4.07 13.21 -15.58
CA THR A 191 -5.44 12.74 -15.36
C THR A 191 -5.50 11.81 -14.14
N LEU A 192 -4.56 10.87 -14.04
CA LEU A 192 -4.46 9.95 -12.91
C LEU A 192 -4.12 10.68 -11.60
N ILE A 193 -3.14 11.58 -11.61
CA ILE A 193 -2.77 12.36 -10.43
C ILE A 193 -3.95 13.18 -9.91
N ASN A 194 -4.75 13.76 -10.80
CA ASN A 194 -5.93 14.53 -10.42
C ASN A 194 -7.08 13.65 -9.91
N GLN A 195 -7.17 12.40 -10.37
CA GLN A 195 -8.12 11.41 -9.85
C GLN A 195 -7.74 10.92 -8.44
N LEU A 196 -6.45 10.90 -8.10
CA LEU A 196 -5.97 10.47 -6.78
C LEU A 196 -6.15 11.59 -5.74
N ASN A 197 -7.04 11.40 -4.76
CA ASN A 197 -7.36 12.43 -3.76
C ASN A 197 -6.32 12.61 -2.62
N SER A 198 -5.21 11.88 -2.65
CA SER A 198 -4.21 11.89 -1.57
C SER A 198 -2.80 12.14 -2.11
N PRO A 199 -2.02 13.07 -1.53
CA PRO A 199 -0.64 13.29 -1.95
C PRO A 199 0.22 12.03 -1.77
N ALA A 200 -0.02 11.21 -0.74
CA ALA A 200 0.71 9.95 -0.55
C ALA A 200 0.50 8.97 -1.72
N ARG A 201 -0.74 8.88 -2.23
CA ARG A 201 -1.05 8.05 -3.40
C ARG A 201 -0.44 8.62 -4.68
N LYS A 202 -0.49 9.96 -4.85
CA LYS A 202 0.14 10.64 -6.00
C LYS A 202 1.65 10.42 -6.02
N THR A 203 2.32 10.59 -4.87
CA THR A 203 3.75 10.37 -4.70
C THR A 203 4.12 8.91 -4.93
N ALA A 204 3.40 7.95 -4.34
CA ALA A 204 3.61 6.51 -4.59
C ALA A 204 3.58 6.19 -6.08
N PHE A 205 2.59 6.75 -6.79
CA PHE A 205 2.44 6.57 -8.23
C PHE A 205 3.57 7.19 -9.04
N LEU A 206 3.93 8.44 -8.78
CA LEU A 206 5.02 9.12 -9.47
C LEU A 206 6.37 8.42 -9.26
N LEU A 207 6.68 8.01 -8.03
CA LEU A 207 7.91 7.30 -7.71
C LEU A 207 7.96 5.88 -8.27
N SER A 208 6.83 5.17 -8.32
CA SER A 208 6.77 3.85 -8.96
C SER A 208 6.92 4.01 -10.48
N LEU A 209 6.26 5.01 -11.06
CA LEU A 209 6.35 5.29 -12.48
C LEU A 209 7.76 5.72 -12.89
N SER A 210 8.48 6.50 -12.08
CA SER A 210 9.86 6.92 -12.39
C SER A 210 10.83 5.75 -12.50
N LYS A 211 10.49 4.59 -11.92
CA LYS A 211 11.27 3.35 -12.00
C LYS A 211 10.90 2.49 -13.22
N SER A 212 9.80 2.80 -13.92
CA SER A 212 9.37 2.06 -15.10
C SER A 212 10.19 2.44 -16.33
N GLN A 213 10.19 1.57 -17.34
CA GLN A 213 10.91 1.83 -18.59
C GLN A 213 10.47 3.15 -19.23
N LYS A 214 9.16 3.37 -19.39
CA LYS A 214 8.64 4.64 -19.93
C LYS A 214 8.92 5.83 -19.01
N GLY A 215 8.92 5.61 -17.69
CA GLY A 215 9.32 6.60 -16.70
C GLY A 215 10.71 7.14 -16.95
N VAL A 216 11.68 6.23 -17.03
CA VAL A 216 13.10 6.56 -17.24
C VAL A 216 13.34 7.16 -18.62
N GLU A 217 12.82 6.53 -19.67
CA GLU A 217 13.15 6.89 -21.05
C GLU A 217 12.41 8.14 -21.57
N GLN A 218 11.19 8.40 -21.10
CA GLN A 218 10.29 9.38 -21.74
C GLN A 218 9.67 10.41 -20.78
N LEU A 219 9.53 10.07 -19.50
CA LEU A 219 8.73 10.87 -18.55
C LEU A 219 9.55 11.40 -17.36
N SER A 220 10.85 11.17 -17.30
CA SER A 220 11.69 11.45 -16.12
C SER A 220 11.60 12.91 -15.66
N GLU A 221 11.89 13.86 -16.56
CA GLU A 221 11.77 15.30 -16.27
C GLU A 221 10.35 15.71 -15.88
N TYR A 222 9.35 15.11 -16.53
CA TYR A 222 7.96 15.45 -16.30
C TYR A 222 7.44 14.93 -14.95
N ILE A 223 7.84 13.72 -14.56
CA ILE A 223 7.55 13.14 -13.25
C ILE A 223 8.16 14.02 -12.16
N GLN A 224 9.42 14.45 -12.34
CA GLN A 224 10.07 15.36 -11.40
C GLN A 224 9.32 16.70 -11.30
N GLU A 225 8.89 17.28 -12.43
CA GLU A 225 8.07 18.50 -12.43
C GLU A 225 6.76 18.31 -11.65
N GLN A 226 6.09 17.16 -11.77
CA GLN A 226 4.88 16.88 -11.01
C GLN A 226 5.15 16.74 -9.50
N ILE A 227 6.26 16.12 -9.10
CA ILE A 227 6.67 16.06 -7.68
C ILE A 227 6.94 17.48 -7.14
N ASP A 228 7.62 18.31 -7.91
CA ASP A 228 7.88 19.72 -7.56
C ASP A 228 6.59 20.52 -7.42
N LEU A 229 5.63 20.33 -8.34
CA LEU A 229 4.31 20.96 -8.27
C LEU A 229 3.54 20.56 -7.02
N LEU A 230 3.65 19.31 -6.59
CA LEU A 230 2.95 18.81 -5.39
C LEU A 230 3.47 19.44 -4.11
N PHE A 231 4.78 19.63 -3.96
CA PHE A 231 5.38 20.02 -2.68
C PHE A 231 6.15 21.34 -2.69
N LEU A 232 6.95 21.62 -3.72
CA LEU A 232 7.77 22.84 -3.78
C LEU A 232 6.96 24.07 -4.16
N ARG A 233 6.00 23.93 -5.07
CA ARG A 233 5.15 25.02 -5.55
C ARG A 233 3.83 25.16 -4.80
N SER A 234 3.60 24.33 -3.78
CA SER A 234 2.41 24.42 -2.94
C SER A 234 2.52 25.58 -1.95
N GLU A 235 1.48 26.42 -1.91
CA GLU A 235 1.40 27.57 -1.00
C GLU A 235 1.00 27.18 0.43
N SER A 236 0.26 26.08 0.58
CA SER A 236 -0.22 25.63 1.89
C SER A 236 -0.43 24.11 1.93
N LEU A 237 -0.48 23.54 3.13
CA LEU A 237 -0.80 22.13 3.28
C LEU A 237 -2.16 21.76 2.66
N ASN A 238 -3.13 22.68 2.70
CA ASN A 238 -4.47 22.47 2.13
C ASN A 238 -4.49 22.46 0.59
N SER A 239 -3.42 22.89 -0.11
CA SER A 239 -3.33 22.71 -1.57
C SER A 239 -2.86 21.30 -1.94
N CYS A 240 -2.18 20.59 -1.03
CA CYS A 240 -1.66 19.25 -1.26
C CYS A 240 -2.69 18.14 -0.96
N VAL A 241 -3.65 18.39 -0.06
CA VAL A 241 -4.60 17.40 0.47
C VAL A 241 -6.06 17.81 0.22
N ALA A 242 -6.97 16.84 0.24
CA ALA A 242 -8.41 17.12 0.18
C ALA A 242 -8.87 18.05 1.32
N LYS A 243 -9.73 19.02 0.99
CA LYS A 243 -10.12 20.11 1.89
C LYS A 243 -10.87 19.64 3.15
N ASP A 244 -11.72 18.63 3.02
CA ASP A 244 -12.64 18.18 4.08
C ASP A 244 -12.04 17.16 5.05
N LEU A 245 -10.75 16.83 4.88
CA LEU A 245 -10.08 15.90 5.78
C LEU A 245 -9.85 16.51 7.17
N PRO A 246 -10.05 15.74 8.25
CA PRO A 246 -9.64 16.11 9.60
C PRO A 246 -8.14 16.48 9.66
N PRO A 247 -7.72 17.42 10.53
CA PRO A 247 -6.33 17.88 10.60
C PRO A 247 -5.28 16.77 10.79
N ASN A 248 -5.59 15.77 11.61
CA ASN A 248 -4.72 14.61 11.83
C ASN A 248 -4.51 13.78 10.55
N GLN A 249 -5.58 13.55 9.78
CA GLN A 249 -5.49 12.82 8.52
C GLN A 249 -4.72 13.61 7.46
N LYS A 250 -4.89 14.94 7.43
CA LYS A 250 -4.11 15.83 6.56
C LYS A 250 -2.61 15.73 6.83
N MET A 251 -2.21 15.84 8.10
CA MET A 251 -0.81 15.69 8.51
C MET A 251 -0.27 14.29 8.17
N GLN A 252 -1.01 13.22 8.52
CA GLN A 252 -0.62 11.85 8.20
C GLN A 252 -0.37 11.62 6.70
N GLN A 253 -1.20 12.19 5.81
CA GLN A 253 -1.01 12.01 4.37
C GLN A 253 0.25 12.71 3.84
N VAL A 254 0.54 13.92 4.32
CA VAL A 254 1.78 14.63 3.94
C VAL A 254 3.01 13.96 4.55
N THR A 255 2.92 13.50 5.80
CA THR A 255 3.98 12.75 6.47
C THR A 255 4.26 11.41 5.78
N ALA A 256 3.24 10.71 5.27
CA ALA A 256 3.45 9.53 4.44
C ALA A 256 4.21 9.87 3.14
N SER A 257 3.83 10.96 2.46
CA SER A 257 4.61 11.47 1.31
C SER A 257 6.04 11.81 1.68
N PHE A 258 6.29 12.35 2.87
CA PHE A 258 7.63 12.72 3.33
C PHE A 258 8.55 11.49 3.34
N TYR A 259 8.11 10.39 3.97
CA TYR A 259 8.93 9.18 4.04
C TYR A 259 9.10 8.48 2.69
N GLN A 260 8.10 8.55 1.81
CA GLN A 260 8.25 8.06 0.44
C GLN A 260 9.36 8.81 -0.31
N ILE A 261 9.39 10.14 -0.19
CA ILE A 261 10.43 10.97 -0.80
C ILE A 261 11.79 10.71 -0.14
N GLU A 262 11.84 10.58 1.18
CA GLU A 262 13.07 10.27 1.93
C GLU A 262 13.72 8.96 1.41
N GLN A 263 12.91 7.92 1.23
CA GLN A 263 13.33 6.59 0.78
C GLN A 263 13.50 6.47 -0.75
N SER A 264 13.14 7.49 -1.51
CA SER A 264 13.19 7.46 -2.98
C SER A 264 14.61 7.56 -3.55
N ASP A 265 14.75 7.32 -4.85
CA ASP A 265 16.01 7.48 -5.59
C ASP A 265 16.20 8.90 -6.17
N ILE A 266 15.43 9.89 -5.68
CA ILE A 266 15.59 11.30 -6.07
C ILE A 266 16.97 11.80 -5.65
N GLU A 267 17.59 12.65 -6.49
CA GLU A 267 18.86 13.31 -6.23
C GLU A 267 18.89 13.98 -4.84
N LEU A 268 20.00 13.82 -4.11
CA LEU A 268 20.09 14.17 -2.69
C LEU A 268 19.75 15.64 -2.41
N ASP A 269 20.31 16.57 -3.17
CA ASP A 269 20.08 18.02 -2.96
C ASP A 269 18.61 18.38 -3.18
N LYS A 270 18.01 17.81 -4.23
CA LYS A 270 16.60 18.01 -4.55
C LYS A 270 15.68 17.39 -3.50
N LYS A 271 16.01 16.17 -3.06
CA LYS A 271 15.31 15.47 -1.99
C LYS A 271 15.30 16.31 -0.71
N GLN A 272 16.44 16.86 -0.30
CA GLN A 272 16.54 17.73 0.88
C GLN A 272 15.64 18.97 0.76
N GLN A 273 15.66 19.66 -0.39
CA GLN A 273 14.78 20.81 -0.65
C GLN A 273 13.29 20.46 -0.49
N ILE A 274 12.88 19.29 -1.03
CA ILE A 274 11.49 18.83 -0.92
C ILE A 274 11.14 18.52 0.55
N LEU A 275 11.98 17.77 1.26
CA LEU A 275 11.73 17.38 2.65
C LEU A 275 11.66 18.60 3.58
N GLU A 276 12.57 19.56 3.43
CA GLU A 276 12.56 20.82 4.19
C GLU A 276 11.27 21.61 3.93
N LYS A 277 10.86 21.73 2.65
CA LYS A 277 9.62 22.42 2.31
C LYS A 277 8.39 21.73 2.88
N MET A 278 8.37 20.40 2.91
CA MET A 278 7.26 19.63 3.49
C MET A 278 7.17 19.82 5.01
N ASP A 279 8.30 19.85 5.72
CA ASP A 279 8.34 20.18 7.16
C ASP A 279 7.86 21.61 7.43
N GLU A 280 8.23 22.57 6.59
CA GLU A 280 7.72 23.95 6.67
C GLU A 280 6.22 24.05 6.42
N LEU A 281 5.68 23.33 5.43
CA LEU A 281 4.23 23.28 5.18
C LEU A 281 3.47 22.70 6.38
N LEU A 282 4.00 21.65 7.01
CA LEU A 282 3.43 21.06 8.23
C LEU A 282 3.48 22.04 9.41
N LEU A 283 4.62 22.72 9.59
CA LEU A 283 4.81 23.73 10.64
C LEU A 283 3.80 24.88 10.48
N SER A 284 3.76 25.52 9.31
CA SER A 284 2.85 26.62 9.02
C SER A 284 1.38 26.19 9.17
N TYR A 285 1.04 24.94 8.85
CA TYR A 285 -0.30 24.42 9.05
C TYR A 285 -0.69 24.29 10.54
N ILE A 286 0.23 23.78 11.37
CA ILE A 286 0.04 23.65 12.83
C ILE A 286 -0.23 25.02 13.46
N GLU A 287 0.57 26.01 13.08
CA GLU A 287 0.48 27.39 13.56
C GLU A 287 -0.81 28.08 13.08
N ALA A 288 -1.06 28.10 11.77
CA ALA A 288 -2.22 28.77 11.19
C ALA A 288 -3.55 28.12 11.65
N SER A 289 -3.57 26.81 11.85
CA SER A 289 -4.76 26.09 12.34
C SER A 289 -4.91 26.15 13.86
N LYS A 290 -3.97 26.76 14.58
CA LYS A 290 -3.93 26.86 16.04
C LYS A 290 -4.10 25.50 16.72
N ILE A 291 -3.46 24.46 16.18
CA ILE A 291 -3.65 23.08 16.65
C ILE A 291 -3.23 22.96 18.11
N MET A 292 -2.11 23.58 18.48
CA MET A 292 -1.59 23.53 19.85
C MET A 292 -2.51 24.26 20.84
N GLU A 293 -3.05 25.43 20.49
CA GLU A 293 -4.02 26.15 21.32
C GLU A 293 -5.29 25.32 21.55
N LYS A 294 -5.78 24.64 20.50
CA LYS A 294 -6.97 23.77 20.58
C LYS A 294 -6.72 22.55 21.46
N ILE A 295 -5.52 21.96 21.40
CA ILE A 295 -5.12 20.85 22.28
C ILE A 295 -5.02 21.32 23.72
N ASN A 296 -4.42 22.49 23.95
CA ASN A 296 -4.20 23.06 25.29
C ASN A 296 -5.42 23.80 25.86
N SER A 297 -6.61 23.62 25.27
CA SER A 297 -7.83 24.25 25.78
C SER A 297 -8.18 23.74 27.18
N THR A 298 -8.53 24.65 28.08
CA THR A 298 -8.87 24.37 29.49
C THR A 298 -10.11 23.48 29.66
N GLN A 299 -10.90 23.29 28.61
CA GLN A 299 -12.07 22.41 28.60
C GLN A 299 -11.72 20.92 28.42
N ARG A 300 -10.49 20.58 28.01
CA ARG A 300 -10.10 19.18 27.79
C ARG A 300 -9.38 18.59 28.99
N PRO A 301 -9.74 17.36 29.42
CA PRO A 301 -8.98 16.62 30.42
C PRO A 301 -7.50 16.46 30.08
N MET A 302 -6.64 16.57 31.10
CA MET A 302 -5.18 16.55 30.93
C MET A 302 -4.68 15.27 30.26
N HIS A 303 -5.23 14.10 30.59
CA HIS A 303 -4.88 12.85 29.91
C HIS A 303 -5.16 12.89 28.41
N LEU A 304 -6.27 13.48 27.97
CA LEU A 304 -6.56 13.61 26.54
C LEU A 304 -5.58 14.56 25.86
N GLN A 305 -5.26 15.70 26.49
CA GLN A 305 -4.27 16.63 25.94
C GLN A 305 -2.90 15.95 25.79
N ALA A 306 -2.44 15.26 26.82
CA ALA A 306 -1.15 14.57 26.83
C ALA A 306 -1.10 13.45 25.78
N LEU A 307 -2.15 12.62 25.67
CA LEU A 307 -2.23 11.58 24.64
C LEU A 307 -2.26 12.16 23.22
N MET A 308 -2.93 13.29 22.99
CA MET A 308 -2.92 13.98 21.69
C MET A 308 -1.52 14.52 21.34
N LEU A 309 -0.83 15.14 22.30
CA LEU A 309 0.55 15.62 22.13
C LEU A 309 1.51 14.47 21.81
N VAL A 310 1.43 13.36 22.54
CA VAL A 310 2.24 12.17 22.25
C VAL A 310 1.91 11.61 20.86
N GLY A 311 0.62 11.59 20.48
CA GLY A 311 0.17 11.19 19.15
C GLY A 311 0.79 12.05 18.03
N MET A 312 0.93 13.35 18.25
CA MET A 312 1.64 14.24 17.32
C MET A 312 3.16 13.99 17.25
N CYS A 313 3.75 13.44 18.31
CA CYS A 313 5.16 13.08 18.33
C CYS A 313 5.45 11.73 17.64
N GLN A 314 4.42 10.99 17.23
CA GLN A 314 4.58 9.74 16.49
C GLN A 314 5.06 10.00 15.06
N ALA A 315 5.91 9.09 14.56
CA ALA A 315 6.55 9.23 13.26
C ALA A 315 5.52 9.31 12.12
N GLU A 316 4.39 8.61 12.26
CA GLU A 316 3.30 8.58 11.27
C GLU A 316 2.50 9.89 11.22
N MET A 317 2.57 10.72 12.27
CA MET A 317 1.86 11.99 12.32
C MET A 317 2.72 13.16 11.83
N LEU A 318 3.94 13.28 12.35
CA LEU A 318 4.89 14.31 11.95
C LEU A 318 6.28 13.68 11.75
N PRO A 319 6.97 14.02 10.64
CA PRO A 319 8.35 13.63 10.46
C PRO A 319 9.24 14.35 11.48
N LYS A 320 10.44 13.81 11.72
CA LYS A 320 11.43 14.52 12.53
C LYS A 320 11.80 15.83 11.83
N GLY A 321 11.61 16.94 12.52
CA GLY A 321 11.76 18.28 11.95
C GLY A 321 11.13 19.35 12.84
N LYS A 322 11.11 20.58 12.34
CA LYS A 322 10.61 21.78 13.02
C LYS A 322 9.17 21.57 13.50
N ALA A 323 8.31 20.97 12.68
CA ALA A 323 6.91 20.74 13.02
C ALA A 323 6.74 19.81 14.23
N SER A 324 7.55 18.74 14.30
CA SER A 324 7.48 17.75 15.40
C SER A 324 8.06 18.26 16.72
N GLU A 325 8.97 19.24 16.69
CA GLU A 325 9.60 19.79 17.89
C GLU A 325 8.62 20.58 18.76
N ILE A 326 7.58 21.18 18.16
CA ILE A 326 6.55 21.94 18.91
C ILE A 326 5.84 21.07 19.96
N PRO A 327 5.15 19.96 19.59
CA PRO A 327 4.52 19.10 20.57
C PRO A 327 5.52 18.40 21.49
N ARG A 328 6.74 18.10 21.01
CA ARG A 328 7.80 17.47 21.82
C ARG A 328 8.25 18.36 22.97
N ASN A 329 8.50 19.65 22.70
CA ASN A 329 8.93 20.61 23.72
C ASN A 329 7.85 20.85 24.77
N ILE A 330 6.59 21.04 24.35
CA ILE A 330 5.46 21.21 25.29
C ILE A 330 5.32 19.98 26.19
N LEU A 331 5.43 18.78 25.63
CA LEU A 331 5.31 17.56 26.39
C LEU A 331 6.49 17.38 27.36
N LYS A 332 7.71 17.70 26.92
CA LYS A 332 8.91 17.64 27.76
C LYS A 332 8.83 18.60 28.96
N GLU A 333 8.37 19.83 28.75
CA GLU A 333 8.13 20.80 29.83
C GLU A 333 7.09 20.28 30.83
N ARG A 334 5.98 19.71 30.35
CA ARG A 334 4.95 19.12 31.23
C ARG A 334 5.46 17.94 32.06
N MET A 335 6.27 17.07 31.45
CA MET A 335 6.81 15.89 32.12
C MET A 335 7.90 16.22 33.15
N GLN A 336 8.41 17.45 33.20
CA GLN A 336 9.32 17.90 34.25
C GLN A 336 8.60 18.20 35.58
N ASP A 337 7.27 18.38 35.56
CA ASP A 337 6.48 18.54 36.78
C ASP A 337 6.46 17.20 37.56
N PRO A 338 6.99 17.14 38.80
CA PRO A 338 6.96 15.93 39.62
C PRO A 338 5.55 15.39 39.88
N ASP A 339 4.53 16.25 39.81
CA ASP A 339 3.13 15.90 40.04
C ASP A 339 2.38 15.53 38.74
N PHE A 340 3.08 15.54 37.58
CA PHE A 340 2.48 15.31 36.27
C PHE A 340 1.63 14.03 36.21
N ASN A 341 2.13 12.91 36.75
CA ASN A 341 1.41 11.64 36.73
C ASN A 341 0.10 11.69 37.52
N ASN A 342 0.07 12.40 38.65
CA ASN A 342 -1.14 12.58 39.45
C ASN A 342 -2.13 13.51 38.72
N GLN A 343 -1.63 14.60 38.14
CA GLN A 343 -2.43 15.55 37.38
C GLN A 343 -3.03 14.90 36.12
N LEU A 344 -2.28 14.02 35.43
CA LEU A 344 -2.71 13.29 34.24
C LEU A 344 -4.03 12.57 34.46
N VAL A 345 -4.18 11.90 35.61
CA VAL A 345 -5.33 11.08 35.96
C VAL A 345 -6.25 11.71 37.02
N SER A 346 -6.06 13.01 37.31
CA SER A 346 -6.78 13.74 38.36
C SER A 346 -8.30 13.80 38.18
N GLN A 347 -8.76 13.70 36.93
CA GLN A 347 -10.19 13.76 36.55
C GLN A 347 -10.82 12.38 36.33
N ILE A 348 -10.11 11.31 36.68
CA ILE A 348 -10.59 9.94 36.57
C ILE A 348 -10.85 9.45 37.99
N ASP A 349 -12.03 8.89 38.26
CA ASP A 349 -12.36 8.40 39.61
C ASP A 349 -11.96 6.92 39.79
N ASP A 350 -12.14 6.11 38.76
CA ASP A 350 -11.85 4.66 38.79
C ASP A 350 -10.33 4.38 38.79
N PRO A 351 -9.78 3.77 39.86
CA PRO A 351 -8.36 3.39 39.92
C PRO A 351 -7.91 2.50 38.76
N ALA A 352 -8.74 1.57 38.29
CA ALA A 352 -8.39 0.70 37.19
C ALA A 352 -8.26 1.46 35.86
N GLU A 353 -9.07 2.51 35.67
CA GLU A 353 -8.98 3.40 34.53
C GLU A 353 -7.74 4.31 34.60
N LYS A 354 -7.35 4.78 35.79
CA LYS A 354 -6.09 5.53 36.00
C LYS A 354 -4.88 4.73 35.52
N ASP A 355 -4.77 3.48 35.95
CA ASP A 355 -3.68 2.60 35.57
C ASP A 355 -3.67 2.34 34.06
N ARG A 356 -4.84 2.13 33.44
CA ARG A 356 -4.95 1.98 31.97
C ARG A 356 -4.46 3.22 31.23
N VAL A 357 -4.82 4.42 31.67
CA VAL A 357 -4.41 5.68 31.04
C VAL A 357 -2.90 5.89 31.16
N ILE A 358 -2.33 5.65 32.35
CA ILE A 358 -0.87 5.75 32.56
C ILE A 358 -0.13 4.76 31.68
N ASN A 359 -0.54 3.48 31.69
CA ASN A 359 0.08 2.44 30.85
C ASN A 359 -0.02 2.77 29.36
N ARG A 360 -1.18 3.28 28.91
CA ARG A 360 -1.36 3.73 27.52
C ARG A 360 -0.44 4.89 27.18
N PHE A 361 -0.34 5.89 28.04
CA PHE A 361 0.51 7.05 27.86
C PHE A 361 1.99 6.64 27.77
N GLN A 362 2.47 5.79 28.68
CA GLN A 362 3.83 5.24 28.65
C GLN A 362 4.11 4.42 27.39
N ALA A 363 3.17 3.57 26.97
CA ALA A 363 3.30 2.79 25.74
C ALA A 363 3.41 3.71 24.50
N GLN A 364 2.65 4.80 24.46
CA GLN A 364 2.73 5.78 23.38
C GLN A 364 4.03 6.60 23.43
N LEU A 365 4.53 6.98 24.61
CA LEU A 365 5.83 7.65 24.77
C LEU A 365 6.98 6.79 24.25
N LYS A 366 6.96 5.49 24.56
CA LYS A 366 7.95 4.54 24.06
C LYS A 366 7.90 4.44 22.54
N ARG A 367 6.69 4.38 21.95
CA ARG A 367 6.50 4.42 20.48
C ARG A 367 7.02 5.72 19.85
N ALA A 368 6.81 6.86 20.49
CA ALA A 368 7.30 8.16 20.04
C ALA A 368 8.81 8.38 20.26
N LYS A 369 9.52 7.39 20.83
CA LYS A 369 10.94 7.45 21.23
C LYS A 369 11.23 8.63 22.16
N MET A 370 10.31 8.88 23.10
CA MET A 370 10.42 9.93 24.11
C MET A 370 10.62 9.39 25.54
N ALA A 371 10.51 8.07 25.71
CA ALA A 371 10.88 7.39 26.96
C ALA A 371 12.32 6.89 26.86
N SER A 372 13.09 7.10 27.94
CA SER A 372 14.47 6.61 28.13
C SER A 372 14.54 5.09 28.09
#